data_AF-A0A2J5PEJ5-F1
#
_entry.id   AF-A0A2J5PEJ5-F1
#
_cell.length_a   1.000
_cell.length_b   1.000
_cell.length_c   1.000
_cell.angle_alpha   90.00
_cell.angle_beta   90.00
_cell.angle_gamma   90.00
#
_symmetry.space_group_name_H-M   'P 1'
#
loop_
_entity.id
_entity.type
_entity.pdbx_description
1 polymer ?
#
loop_
_entity_poly.entity_id
_entity_poly.type
_entity_poly.pdbx_seq_one_letter_code
_entity_poly.pdbx_strand_id
1 'polypeptide(L)'
;EWGYYKLIHLEGTPLTRIDGMMIIGMFGGCFAAALWANNVKLRFPRSRIRILQAVAGGIIAGFGARLAMGCNLAAFFTGIPQFSLHAWFFAIATAIGTWFGARFTLLPIFRIPVKMQKVSQASPLTQKPDQARRRFRLGMAVFFAMIAWGLLTAADRPKLGLALLFGVGFGLLIERAQICFTSAFRDMWITGRTNMAKAIIFGMAASAIGIFSYVQLGMEPKIMWAGPNAVIGGLLFGFGIVLAGGCETGWMYRAVEGQVHYWWVGLGNVIGSTILAYYWDGLSPALATSWDKINLLATFGPFGGLLVTYLLLLIALILVIGWEKRFFRRQSLAPSTVKETA
;
A
#
# COMPACT_ATOMS: atom_id res chain seq x y z
N GLU A 1 -17.29 -20.57 13.35
CA GLU A 1 -16.58 -19.28 13.21
C GLU A 1 -15.17 -19.55 12.71
N TRP A 2 -14.66 -18.74 11.78
CA TRP A 2 -13.33 -18.95 11.19
C TRP A 2 -12.25 -18.61 12.22
N GLY A 3 -11.29 -19.50 12.47
CA GLY A 3 -10.27 -19.32 13.52
C GLY A 3 -9.39 -18.09 13.28
N TYR A 4 -9.28 -17.67 12.03
CA TYR A 4 -8.64 -16.42 11.68
C TYR A 4 -9.30 -15.16 12.26
N TYR A 5 -10.63 -15.11 12.27
CA TYR A 5 -11.36 -13.97 12.84
C TYR A 5 -11.26 -13.93 14.36
N LYS A 6 -11.09 -15.08 15.00
CA LYS A 6 -10.74 -15.14 16.44
C LYS A 6 -9.33 -14.62 16.69
N LEU A 7 -8.37 -14.99 15.84
CA LEU A 7 -6.97 -14.55 15.94
C LEU A 7 -6.83 -13.03 15.83
N ILE A 8 -7.64 -12.38 14.99
CA ILE A 8 -7.64 -10.93 14.83
C ILE A 8 -8.64 -10.19 15.74
N HIS A 9 -9.27 -10.91 16.68
CA HIS A 9 -10.30 -10.38 17.59
C HIS A 9 -11.39 -9.57 16.86
N LEU A 10 -11.94 -10.17 15.79
CA LEU A 10 -12.99 -9.54 14.99
C LEU A 10 -14.34 -9.61 15.73
N GLU A 11 -14.58 -8.65 16.63
CA GLU A 11 -15.85 -8.52 17.34
C GLU A 11 -16.55 -7.19 17.00
N GLY A 12 -17.86 -7.26 16.73
CA GLY A 12 -18.69 -6.09 16.45
C GLY A 12 -18.62 -5.57 15.00
N THR A 13 -19.04 -4.33 14.80
CA THR A 13 -19.13 -3.68 13.48
C THR A 13 -17.92 -2.79 13.21
N PRO A 14 -17.70 -2.32 11.96
CA PRO A 14 -16.62 -1.37 11.67
C PRO A 14 -16.69 -0.08 12.52
N LEU A 15 -17.86 0.29 13.03
CA LEU A 15 -18.06 1.47 13.87
C LEU A 15 -17.62 1.25 15.32
N THR A 16 -17.60 0.01 15.80
CA THR A 16 -17.21 -0.31 17.18
C THR A 16 -15.72 -0.63 17.31
N ARG A 17 -14.98 -0.70 16.19
CA ARG A 17 -13.57 -1.12 16.13
C ARG A 17 -12.66 0.04 15.74
N ILE A 18 -11.49 0.09 16.38
CA ILE A 18 -10.44 1.09 16.12
C ILE A 18 -10.03 1.08 14.65
N ASP A 19 -9.74 -0.10 14.09
CA ASP A 19 -9.32 -0.24 12.69
C ASP A 19 -10.42 0.22 11.72
N GLY A 20 -11.69 -0.07 12.03
CA GLY A 20 -12.82 0.29 11.19
C GLY A 20 -13.07 1.80 11.17
N MET A 21 -13.06 2.43 12.35
CA MET A 21 -13.13 3.90 12.46
C MET A 21 -11.94 4.58 11.78
N MET A 22 -10.73 4.04 11.91
CA MET A 22 -9.55 4.57 11.21
C MET A 22 -9.72 4.51 9.69
N ILE A 23 -10.19 3.39 9.12
CA ILE A 23 -10.44 3.26 7.68
C ILE A 23 -11.53 4.23 7.20
N ILE A 24 -12.63 4.38 7.96
CA ILE A 24 -13.69 5.36 7.64
C ILE A 24 -13.11 6.78 7.62
N GLY A 25 -12.29 7.12 8.61
CA GLY A 25 -11.55 8.37 8.67
C GLY A 25 -10.66 8.56 7.45
N MET A 26 -9.91 7.53 7.06
CA MET A 26 -9.04 7.55 5.88
C MET A 26 -9.81 7.80 4.58
N PHE A 27 -10.96 7.15 4.38
CA PHE A 27 -11.81 7.42 3.22
C PHE A 27 -12.35 8.85 3.23
N GLY A 28 -12.79 9.35 4.39
CA GLY A 28 -13.28 10.73 4.55
C GLY A 28 -12.19 11.77 4.27
N GLY A 29 -10.99 11.56 4.80
CA GLY A 29 -9.81 12.40 4.54
C GLY A 29 -9.43 12.40 3.06
N CYS A 30 -9.29 11.23 2.45
CA CYS A 30 -9.02 11.12 1.01
C CYS A 30 -10.09 11.84 0.17
N PHE A 31 -11.36 11.73 0.54
CA PHE A 31 -12.45 12.35 -0.22
C PHE A 31 -12.43 13.87 -0.09
N ALA A 32 -12.21 14.41 1.10
CA ALA A 32 -12.01 15.84 1.31
C ALA A 32 -10.83 16.37 0.48
N ALA A 33 -9.68 15.69 0.53
CA ALA A 33 -8.49 16.08 -0.22
C ALA A 33 -8.70 16.02 -1.75
N ALA A 34 -9.32 14.95 -2.25
CA ALA A 34 -9.62 14.79 -3.67
C ALA A 34 -10.60 15.86 -4.19
N LEU A 35 -11.56 16.28 -3.36
CA LEU A 35 -12.47 17.38 -3.65
C LEU A 35 -11.74 18.73 -3.71
N TRP A 36 -10.84 19.01 -2.76
CA TRP A 36 -9.99 20.21 -2.78
C TRP A 36 -9.05 20.24 -3.98
N ALA A 37 -8.54 19.08 -4.41
CA ALA A 37 -7.69 18.95 -5.59
C ALA A 37 -8.49 19.00 -6.92
N ASN A 38 -9.83 19.08 -6.87
CA ASN A 38 -10.71 19.04 -8.03
C ASN A 38 -10.53 17.78 -8.91
N ASN A 39 -10.01 16.70 -8.33
CA ASN A 39 -9.60 15.48 -9.05
C ASN A 39 -10.70 14.41 -9.14
N VAL A 40 -11.83 14.61 -8.44
CA VAL A 40 -12.95 13.66 -8.46
C VAL A 40 -13.61 13.65 -9.84
N LYS A 41 -13.36 12.58 -10.62
CA LYS A 41 -13.98 12.35 -11.92
C LYS A 41 -14.06 10.86 -12.21
N LEU A 42 -15.26 10.40 -12.55
CA LEU A 42 -15.49 9.01 -12.95
C LEU A 42 -14.72 8.69 -14.22
N ARG A 43 -13.76 7.76 -14.09
CA ARG A 43 -12.85 7.29 -15.14
C ARG A 43 -13.04 5.78 -15.29
N PHE A 44 -13.73 5.39 -16.35
CA PHE A 44 -14.00 3.98 -16.64
C PHE A 44 -12.84 3.31 -17.38
N PRO A 45 -12.49 2.05 -17.03
CA PRO A 45 -11.48 1.29 -17.76
C PRO A 45 -11.96 0.99 -19.18
N ARG A 46 -11.10 1.26 -20.18
CA ARG A 46 -11.43 1.07 -21.61
C ARG A 46 -11.37 -0.38 -22.09
N SER A 47 -10.79 -1.30 -21.31
CA SER A 47 -10.55 -2.69 -21.72
C SER A 47 -10.97 -3.68 -20.64
N ARG A 48 -11.63 -4.77 -21.05
CA ARG A 48 -12.04 -5.88 -20.17
C ARG A 48 -10.84 -6.63 -19.60
N ILE A 49 -9.73 -6.72 -20.34
CA ILE A 49 -8.48 -7.35 -19.88
C ILE A 49 -7.97 -6.64 -18.61
N ARG A 50 -8.08 -5.31 -18.59
CA ARG A 50 -7.63 -4.50 -17.45
C ARG A 50 -8.51 -4.70 -16.20
N ILE A 51 -9.80 -4.95 -16.39
CA ILE A 51 -10.72 -5.31 -15.30
C ILE A 51 -10.37 -6.71 -14.76
N LEU A 52 -10.11 -7.67 -15.64
CA LEU A 52 -9.70 -9.01 -15.22
C LEU A 52 -8.38 -8.97 -14.43
N GLN A 53 -7.41 -8.17 -14.87
CA GLN A 53 -6.17 -7.94 -14.13
C GLN A 53 -6.40 -7.28 -12.77
N ALA A 54 -7.32 -6.31 -12.68
CA ALA A 54 -7.67 -5.67 -11.42
C ALA A 54 -8.23 -6.67 -10.42
N VAL A 55 -9.20 -7.49 -10.84
CA VAL A 55 -9.85 -8.48 -9.97
C VAL A 55 -8.86 -9.59 -9.60
N ALA A 56 -8.19 -10.20 -10.58
CA ALA A 56 -7.26 -11.29 -10.32
C ALA A 56 -6.06 -10.83 -9.48
N GLY A 57 -5.45 -9.69 -9.82
CA GLY A 57 -4.38 -9.09 -9.03
C GLY A 57 -4.84 -8.69 -7.63
N GLY A 58 -6.06 -8.17 -7.51
CA GLY A 58 -6.68 -7.84 -6.22
C GLY A 58 -6.86 -9.08 -5.33
N ILE A 59 -7.36 -10.19 -5.88
CA ILE A 59 -7.52 -11.47 -5.17
C ILE A 59 -6.17 -11.97 -4.66
N ILE A 60 -5.16 -12.02 -5.53
CA ILE A 60 -3.83 -12.49 -5.16
C ILE A 60 -3.20 -11.57 -4.09
N ALA A 61 -3.35 -10.25 -4.25
CA ALA A 61 -2.85 -9.28 -3.27
C ALA A 61 -3.57 -9.43 -1.91
N GLY A 62 -4.90 -9.50 -1.90
CA GLY A 62 -5.68 -9.66 -0.66
C GLY A 62 -5.36 -10.96 0.06
N PHE A 63 -5.19 -12.06 -0.68
CA PHE A 63 -4.75 -13.34 -0.13
C PHE A 63 -3.34 -13.23 0.48
N GLY A 64 -2.38 -12.67 -0.27
CA GLY A 64 -1.00 -12.53 0.18
C GLY A 64 -0.83 -11.62 1.40
N ALA A 65 -1.50 -10.47 1.41
CA ALA A 65 -1.47 -9.52 2.53
C ALA A 65 -1.99 -10.14 3.83
N ARG A 66 -3.05 -10.94 3.72
CA ARG A 66 -3.69 -11.60 4.85
C ARG A 66 -2.85 -12.78 5.35
N LEU A 67 -2.17 -13.51 4.46
CA LEU A 67 -1.27 -14.63 4.80
C LEU A 67 -0.03 -14.12 5.51
N ALA A 68 0.55 -13.04 4.99
CA ALA A 68 1.65 -12.37 5.64
C ALA A 68 1.23 -11.64 6.92
N MET A 69 -0.07 -11.47 7.24
CA MET A 69 -0.49 -10.61 8.36
C MET A 69 0.07 -9.18 8.26
N GLY A 70 0.25 -8.70 7.03
CA GLY A 70 0.90 -7.43 6.74
C GLY A 70 0.55 -6.91 5.35
N CYS A 71 0.30 -5.60 5.26
CA CYS A 71 0.29 -4.85 4.01
C CYS A 71 1.55 -3.99 3.92
N ASN A 72 1.81 -3.32 2.79
CA ASN A 72 2.98 -2.43 2.68
C ASN A 72 3.05 -1.38 3.80
N LEU A 73 1.91 -0.81 4.17
CA LEU A 73 1.86 0.15 5.28
C LEU A 73 2.22 -0.52 6.61
N ALA A 74 1.55 -1.63 6.93
CA ALA A 74 1.69 -2.30 8.22
C ALA A 74 3.06 -3.00 8.35
N ALA A 75 3.62 -3.52 7.28
CA ALA A 75 4.93 -4.16 7.32
C ALA A 75 6.05 -3.10 7.31
N PHE A 76 6.00 -2.10 6.44
CA PHE A 76 7.12 -1.17 6.27
C PHE A 76 7.11 -0.02 7.27
N PHE A 77 5.97 0.65 7.47
CA PHE A 77 5.90 1.83 8.34
C PHE A 77 5.58 1.50 9.80
N THR A 78 5.10 0.30 10.10
CA THR A 78 4.93 -0.16 11.49
C THR A 78 5.81 -1.36 11.83
N GLY A 79 5.85 -2.41 11.01
CA GLY A 79 6.57 -3.66 11.34
C GLY A 79 8.09 -3.50 11.44
N ILE A 80 8.74 -2.92 10.41
CA ILE A 80 10.19 -2.66 10.41
C ILE A 80 10.58 -1.70 11.56
N PRO A 81 9.90 -0.55 11.74
CA PRO A 81 10.08 0.33 12.89
C PRO A 81 9.79 -0.28 14.25
N GLN A 82 8.93 -1.30 14.33
CA GLN A 82 8.68 -2.12 15.53
C GLN A 82 9.69 -3.26 15.69
N PHE A 83 10.76 -3.28 14.88
CA PHE A 83 11.88 -4.22 14.99
C PHE A 83 11.48 -5.69 14.77
N SER A 84 10.43 -5.91 13.98
CA SER A 84 9.91 -7.23 13.64
C SER A 84 10.70 -7.88 12.50
N LEU A 85 11.28 -9.06 12.72
CA LEU A 85 11.98 -9.81 11.66
C LEU A 85 11.05 -10.21 10.51
N HIS A 86 9.81 -10.54 10.85
CA HIS A 86 8.76 -10.87 9.89
C HIS A 86 8.62 -9.81 8.78
N ALA A 87 8.70 -8.53 9.14
CA ALA A 87 8.53 -7.44 8.20
C ALA A 87 9.66 -7.36 7.16
N TRP A 88 10.87 -7.79 7.53
CA TRP A 88 12.00 -7.90 6.61
C TRP A 88 11.82 -9.04 5.61
N PHE A 89 11.37 -10.21 6.06
CA PHE A 89 11.01 -11.30 5.16
C PHE A 89 9.92 -10.89 4.17
N PHE A 90 8.88 -10.22 4.67
CA PHE A 90 7.83 -9.69 3.82
C PHE A 90 8.36 -8.65 2.82
N ALA A 91 9.26 -7.74 3.22
CA ALA A 91 9.83 -6.72 2.34
C ALA A 91 10.63 -7.32 1.19
N ILE A 92 11.52 -8.26 1.49
CA ILE A 92 12.35 -8.95 0.49
C ILE A 92 11.45 -9.76 -0.46
N ALA A 93 10.51 -10.53 0.09
CA ALA A 93 9.57 -11.31 -0.69
C ALA A 93 8.69 -10.43 -1.59
N THR A 94 8.21 -9.28 -1.08
CA THR A 94 7.44 -8.31 -1.87
C THR A 94 8.28 -7.70 -2.99
N ALA A 95 9.54 -7.37 -2.74
CA ALA A 95 10.44 -6.87 -3.77
C ALA A 95 10.64 -7.92 -4.90
N ILE A 96 10.80 -9.19 -4.55
CA ILE A 96 10.91 -10.29 -5.53
C ILE A 96 9.59 -10.49 -6.27
N GLY A 97 8.46 -10.54 -5.56
CA GLY A 97 7.12 -10.71 -6.15
C GLY A 97 6.76 -9.58 -7.13
N THR A 98 7.08 -8.33 -6.78
CA THR A 98 6.87 -7.18 -7.66
C THR A 98 7.76 -7.23 -8.91
N TRP A 99 8.98 -7.77 -8.81
CA TRP A 99 9.85 -7.99 -9.97
C TRP A 99 9.25 -9.02 -10.95
N PHE A 100 8.75 -10.14 -10.44
CA PHE A 100 8.03 -11.13 -11.26
C PHE A 100 6.75 -10.54 -11.87
N GLY A 101 5.97 -9.81 -11.06
CA GLY A 101 4.75 -9.14 -11.53
C GLY A 101 5.05 -8.10 -12.62
N ALA A 102 6.15 -7.35 -12.49
CA ALA A 102 6.57 -6.39 -13.50
C ALA A 102 6.91 -7.07 -14.83
N ARG A 103 7.63 -8.20 -14.79
CA ARG A 103 7.91 -8.99 -16.01
C ARG A 103 6.66 -9.60 -16.62
N PHE A 104 5.77 -10.13 -15.78
CA PHE A 104 4.53 -10.77 -16.22
C PHE A 104 3.58 -9.77 -16.89
N THR A 105 3.41 -8.57 -16.32
CA THR A 105 2.56 -7.51 -16.89
C THR A 105 3.09 -6.95 -18.21
N LEU A 106 4.37 -7.15 -18.52
CA LEU A 106 4.97 -6.75 -19.80
C LEU A 106 4.73 -7.75 -20.95
N LEU A 107 4.15 -8.92 -20.69
CA LEU A 107 3.86 -9.94 -21.70
C LEU A 107 2.83 -9.42 -22.75
N PRO A 108 2.92 -9.88 -24.02
CA PRO A 108 2.09 -9.36 -25.12
C PRO A 108 0.58 -9.46 -24.87
N ILE A 109 0.13 -10.52 -24.19
CA ILE A 109 -1.28 -10.78 -23.87
C ILE A 109 -1.92 -9.69 -23.00
N PHE A 110 -1.11 -8.95 -22.24
CA PHE A 110 -1.56 -7.90 -21.33
C PHE A 110 -1.39 -6.49 -21.89
N ARG A 111 -0.75 -6.35 -23.05
CA ARG A 111 -0.60 -5.06 -23.72
C ARG A 111 -1.88 -4.73 -24.45
N ILE A 112 -2.58 -3.71 -23.97
CA ILE A 112 -3.78 -3.21 -24.65
C ILE A 112 -3.33 -2.52 -25.95
N PRO A 113 -3.92 -2.85 -27.11
CA PRO A 113 -3.65 -2.11 -28.34
C PRO A 113 -4.15 -0.68 -28.15
N VAL A 114 -3.22 0.26 -27.99
CA VAL A 114 -3.56 1.69 -27.92
C VAL A 114 -3.90 2.14 -29.34
N LYS A 115 -5.20 2.31 -29.62
CA LYS A 115 -5.63 2.98 -30.84
C LYS A 115 -5.24 4.46 -30.75
N MET A 116 -4.12 4.80 -31.36
CA MET A 116 -3.69 6.19 -31.53
C MET A 116 -4.68 6.87 -32.47
N GLN A 117 -5.44 7.83 -31.97
CA GLN A 117 -6.33 8.64 -32.79
C GLN A 117 -5.56 9.90 -33.20
N LYS A 118 -5.41 10.13 -34.51
CA LYS A 118 -4.80 11.37 -35.01
C LYS A 118 -5.74 12.53 -34.70
N VAL A 119 -5.28 13.47 -33.89
CA VAL A 119 -6.02 14.69 -33.55
C VAL A 119 -5.34 15.86 -34.24
N SER A 120 -6.09 16.66 -34.98
CA SER A 120 -5.58 17.80 -35.75
C SER A 120 -5.43 19.08 -34.92
N GLN A 121 -6.07 19.16 -33.75
CA GLN A 121 -5.93 20.26 -32.80
C GLN A 121 -5.97 19.76 -31.35
N ALA A 122 -5.28 20.50 -30.47
CA ALA A 122 -5.36 20.26 -29.03
C ALA A 122 -6.79 20.52 -28.54
N SER A 123 -7.31 19.60 -27.72
CA SER A 123 -8.63 19.80 -27.08
C SER A 123 -8.58 21.04 -26.17
N PRO A 124 -9.57 21.96 -26.24
CA PRO A 124 -9.57 23.15 -25.41
C PRO A 124 -9.61 22.76 -23.92
N LEU A 125 -8.73 23.35 -23.12
CA LEU A 125 -8.73 23.19 -21.66
C LEU A 125 -10.01 23.81 -21.09
N THR A 126 -11.08 23.04 -20.97
CA THR A 126 -12.33 23.50 -20.34
C THR A 126 -12.13 23.61 -18.83
N GLN A 127 -11.62 24.74 -18.36
CA GLN A 127 -11.58 25.06 -16.94
C GLN A 127 -12.96 25.58 -16.50
N LYS A 128 -13.61 24.86 -15.58
CA LYS A 128 -14.91 25.26 -14.99
C LYS A 128 -14.68 25.80 -13.57
N PRO A 129 -14.42 27.10 -13.39
CA PRO A 129 -14.05 27.66 -12.09
C PRO A 129 -15.15 27.49 -11.03
N ASP A 130 -16.43 27.61 -11.41
CA ASP A 130 -17.55 27.42 -10.47
C ASP A 130 -17.65 25.98 -9.96
N GLN A 131 -17.35 25.01 -10.81
CA GLN A 131 -17.31 23.60 -10.42
C GLN A 131 -16.19 23.34 -9.42
N ALA A 132 -15.02 23.95 -9.63
CA ALA A 132 -13.89 23.86 -8.70
C ALA A 132 -14.24 24.49 -7.35
N ARG A 133 -14.85 25.69 -7.34
CA ARG A 133 -15.28 26.36 -6.10
C ARG A 133 -16.37 25.58 -5.36
N ARG A 134 -17.31 24.94 -6.06
CA ARG A 134 -18.33 24.07 -5.45
C ARG A 134 -17.69 22.82 -4.84
N ARG A 135 -16.77 22.17 -5.55
CA ARG A 135 -16.05 20.99 -5.04
C ARG A 135 -15.18 21.34 -3.83
N PHE A 136 -14.51 22.49 -3.84
CA PHE A 136 -13.75 22.96 -2.70
C PHE A 136 -14.62 23.15 -1.45
N ARG A 137 -15.79 23.81 -1.59
CA ARG A 137 -16.76 23.97 -0.48
C ARG A 137 -17.29 22.63 0.02
N LEU A 138 -17.57 21.68 -0.88
CA LEU A 138 -17.97 20.32 -0.49
C LEU A 138 -16.85 19.60 0.27
N GLY A 139 -15.59 19.72 -0.19
CA GLY A 139 -14.44 19.15 0.51
C GLY A 139 -14.28 19.72 1.91
N MET A 140 -14.52 21.02 2.07
CA MET A 140 -14.49 21.70 3.37
C MET A 140 -15.60 21.19 4.30
N ALA A 141 -16.83 21.05 3.78
CA ALA A 141 -17.96 20.52 4.54
C ALA A 141 -17.70 19.08 5.00
N VAL A 142 -17.20 18.21 4.11
CA VAL A 142 -16.82 16.83 4.45
C VAL A 142 -15.74 16.81 5.52
N PHE A 143 -14.69 17.62 5.37
CA PHE A 143 -13.58 17.66 6.32
C PHE A 143 -14.04 18.06 7.73
N PHE A 144 -14.79 19.16 7.85
CA PHE A 144 -15.30 19.60 9.15
C PHE A 144 -16.34 18.63 9.73
N ALA A 145 -17.18 18.01 8.90
CA ALA A 145 -18.11 16.99 9.37
C ALA A 145 -17.37 15.77 9.95
N MET A 146 -16.30 15.30 9.29
CA MET A 146 -15.49 14.18 9.78
C MET A 146 -14.73 14.54 11.06
N ILE A 147 -14.20 15.77 11.17
CA ILE A 147 -13.57 16.25 12.41
C ILE A 147 -14.59 16.34 13.54
N ALA A 148 -15.75 16.95 13.30
CA ALA A 148 -16.80 17.08 14.30
C ALA A 148 -17.24 15.70 14.80
N TRP A 149 -17.47 14.75 13.88
CA TRP A 149 -17.79 13.37 14.25
C TRP A 149 -16.66 12.72 15.08
N GLY A 150 -15.40 12.93 14.71
CA GLY A 150 -14.25 12.41 15.45
C GLY A 150 -14.16 12.97 16.87
N LEU A 151 -14.39 14.28 17.03
CA LEU A 151 -14.37 14.96 18.33
C LEU A 151 -15.54 14.54 19.22
N LEU A 152 -16.76 14.45 18.67
CA LEU A 152 -17.93 13.96 19.39
C LEU A 152 -17.73 12.51 19.86
N THR A 153 -17.22 11.65 18.97
CA THR A 153 -16.91 10.26 19.32
C THR A 153 -15.76 10.17 20.34
N ALA A 154 -14.80 11.09 20.29
CA ALA A 154 -13.70 11.15 21.27
C ALA A 154 -14.18 11.54 22.67
N ALA A 155 -15.25 12.33 22.78
CA ALA A 155 -15.85 12.72 24.05
C ALA A 155 -16.43 11.49 24.79
N ASP A 156 -17.11 10.58 24.07
CA ASP A 156 -17.67 9.36 24.66
C ASP A 156 -16.66 8.21 24.75
N ARG A 157 -15.86 8.02 23.69
CA ARG A 157 -14.97 6.87 23.49
C ARG A 157 -13.63 7.38 22.91
N PRO A 158 -12.68 7.83 23.75
CA PRO A 158 -11.49 8.55 23.29
C PRO A 158 -10.65 7.77 22.28
N LYS A 159 -10.49 6.46 22.47
CA LYS A 159 -9.73 5.59 21.55
C LYS A 159 -10.34 5.53 20.14
N LEU A 160 -11.67 5.49 20.03
CA LEU A 160 -12.37 5.41 18.74
C LEU A 160 -12.36 6.76 18.00
N GLY A 161 -12.63 7.84 18.73
CA GLY A 161 -12.59 9.20 18.16
C GLY A 161 -11.19 9.58 17.67
N LEU A 162 -10.14 9.28 18.46
CA LEU A 162 -8.76 9.49 18.03
C LEU A 162 -8.42 8.67 16.78
N ALA A 163 -8.87 7.41 16.69
CA ALA A 163 -8.64 6.58 15.51
C ALA A 163 -9.27 7.20 14.24
N LEU A 164 -10.48 7.74 14.35
CA LEU A 164 -11.14 8.46 13.24
C LEU A 164 -10.33 9.70 12.84
N LEU A 165 -9.91 10.53 13.79
CA LEU A 165 -9.15 11.76 13.53
C LEU A 165 -7.78 11.49 12.91
N PHE A 166 -7.05 10.50 13.43
CA PHE A 166 -5.80 10.03 12.82
C PHE A 166 -6.05 9.46 11.43
N GLY A 167 -7.15 8.72 11.23
CA GLY A 167 -7.58 8.26 9.92
C GLY A 167 -7.79 9.39 8.93
N VAL A 168 -8.49 10.46 9.32
CA VAL A 168 -8.72 11.65 8.48
C VAL A 168 -7.39 12.31 8.10
N GLY A 169 -6.52 12.57 9.07
CA GLY A 169 -5.20 13.16 8.81
C GLY A 169 -4.35 12.28 7.89
N PHE A 170 -4.35 10.97 8.14
CA PHE A 170 -3.61 10.02 7.34
C PHE A 170 -4.15 9.90 5.91
N GLY A 171 -5.47 9.93 5.73
CA GLY A 171 -6.12 9.94 4.41
C GLY A 171 -5.79 11.20 3.60
N LEU A 172 -5.80 12.37 4.24
CA LEU A 172 -5.37 13.63 3.61
C LEU A 172 -3.93 13.55 3.09
N LEU A 173 -3.03 13.01 3.92
CA LEU A 173 -1.62 12.86 3.58
C LEU A 173 -1.43 11.87 2.42
N ILE A 174 -2.09 10.71 2.44
CA ILE A 174 -1.96 9.73 1.35
C ILE A 174 -2.48 10.30 0.03
N GLU A 175 -3.64 10.97 0.02
CA GLU A 175 -4.19 11.51 -1.22
C GLU A 175 -3.26 12.57 -1.83
N ARG A 176 -2.65 13.43 -1.01
CA ARG A 176 -1.75 14.49 -1.49
C ARG A 176 -0.36 13.99 -1.84
N ALA A 177 0.19 13.11 -1.03
CA ALA A 177 1.52 12.54 -1.28
C ALA A 177 1.49 11.42 -2.32
N GLN A 178 0.31 10.91 -2.69
CA GLN A 178 0.12 9.84 -3.68
C GLN A 178 1.03 8.64 -3.41
N ILE A 179 1.19 8.29 -2.12
CA ILE A 179 2.10 7.24 -1.68
C ILE A 179 1.56 5.90 -2.16
N CYS A 180 2.18 5.36 -3.21
CA CYS A 180 1.83 4.07 -3.78
C CYS A 180 3.08 3.19 -3.86
N PHE A 181 3.15 2.23 -2.94
CA PHE A 181 4.24 1.24 -2.90
C PHE A 181 4.34 0.42 -4.19
N THR A 182 3.21 0.15 -4.84
CA THR A 182 3.18 -0.52 -6.14
C THR A 182 3.98 0.26 -7.19
N SER A 183 3.79 1.58 -7.27
CA SER A 183 4.54 2.41 -8.20
C SER A 183 6.02 2.47 -7.82
N ALA A 184 6.34 2.55 -6.52
CA ALA A 184 7.72 2.56 -6.06
C ALA A 184 8.52 1.32 -6.53
N PHE A 185 7.97 0.11 -6.37
CA PHE A 185 8.64 -1.10 -6.83
C PHE A 185 8.55 -1.28 -8.35
N ARG A 186 7.35 -1.14 -8.93
CA ARG A 186 7.15 -1.33 -10.38
C ARG A 186 8.03 -0.38 -11.19
N ASP A 187 8.06 0.90 -10.83
CA ASP A 187 8.79 1.91 -11.61
C ASP A 187 10.30 1.72 -11.44
N MET A 188 10.77 1.25 -10.28
CA MET A 188 12.16 0.83 -10.08
C MET A 188 12.55 -0.32 -11.01
N TRP A 189 11.68 -1.32 -11.19
CA TRP A 189 11.97 -2.48 -12.06
C TRP A 189 11.84 -2.17 -13.56
N ILE A 190 10.84 -1.38 -13.95
CA ILE A 190 10.52 -1.12 -15.37
C ILE A 190 11.27 0.09 -15.91
N THR A 191 11.40 1.16 -15.13
CA THR A 191 11.92 2.46 -15.60
C THR A 191 13.22 2.89 -14.93
N GLY A 192 13.68 2.18 -13.90
CA GLY A 192 14.86 2.54 -13.11
C GLY A 192 14.66 3.73 -12.16
N ARG A 193 13.46 4.32 -12.11
CA ARG A 193 13.16 5.46 -11.20
C ARG A 193 13.04 4.97 -9.76
N THR A 194 13.90 5.47 -8.87
CA THR A 194 13.96 5.01 -7.47
C THR A 194 13.54 6.04 -6.43
N ASN A 195 13.09 7.23 -6.83
CA ASN A 195 12.77 8.34 -5.91
C ASN A 195 11.80 7.93 -4.79
N MET A 196 10.73 7.22 -5.14
CA MET A 196 9.73 6.76 -4.16
C MET A 196 10.28 5.67 -3.25
N ALA A 197 11.11 4.74 -3.77
CA ALA A 197 11.75 3.71 -2.95
C ALA A 197 12.70 4.33 -1.92
N LYS A 198 13.52 5.32 -2.32
CA LYS A 198 14.38 6.10 -1.42
C LYS A 198 13.57 6.83 -0.35
N ALA A 199 12.48 7.50 -0.75
CA ALA A 199 11.60 8.21 0.18
C ALA A 199 10.96 7.27 1.22
N ILE A 200 10.54 6.07 0.82
CA ILE A 200 10.01 5.05 1.74
C ILE A 200 11.09 4.61 2.74
N ILE A 201 12.33 4.37 2.30
CA ILE A 201 13.44 3.98 3.20
C ILE A 201 13.72 5.09 4.23
N PHE A 202 13.81 6.34 3.82
CA PHE A 202 14.00 7.47 4.75
C PHE A 202 12.81 7.62 5.69
N GLY A 203 11.58 7.43 5.20
CA GLY A 203 10.37 7.42 6.02
C GLY A 203 10.40 6.33 7.10
N MET A 204 10.83 5.11 6.75
CA MET A 204 11.00 4.01 7.69
C MET A 204 12.10 4.28 8.73
N ALA A 205 13.21 4.89 8.33
CA ALA A 205 14.27 5.27 9.26
C ALA A 205 13.76 6.29 10.30
N ALA A 206 13.06 7.33 9.83
CA ALA A 206 12.47 8.33 10.71
C ALA A 206 11.43 7.73 11.67
N SER A 207 10.53 6.86 11.16
CA SER A 207 9.53 6.21 12.01
C SER A 207 10.15 5.21 13.00
N ALA A 208 11.27 4.55 12.66
CA ALA A 208 12.00 3.67 13.57
C ALA A 208 12.51 4.40 14.82
N ILE A 209 12.99 5.65 14.70
CA ILE A 209 13.39 6.46 15.88
C ILE A 209 12.17 6.77 16.75
N GLY A 210 11.07 7.20 16.12
CA GLY A 210 9.83 7.51 16.83
C GLY A 210 9.32 6.29 17.60
N ILE A 211 9.22 5.14 16.96
CA ILE A 211 8.73 3.91 17.60
C ILE A 211 9.73 3.41 18.65
N PHE A 212 11.04 3.50 18.41
CA PHE A 212 12.05 3.16 19.42
C PHE A 212 11.84 3.94 20.72
N SER A 213 11.57 5.25 20.64
CA SER A 213 11.29 6.05 21.84
C SER A 213 10.07 5.55 22.62
N TYR A 214 9.00 5.15 21.92
CA TYR A 214 7.81 4.58 22.58
C TYR A 214 8.05 3.20 23.19
N VAL A 215 8.83 2.34 22.52
CA VAL A 215 9.18 1.02 23.07
C VAL A 215 10.02 1.17 24.34
N GLN A 216 10.94 2.15 24.38
CA GLN A 216 11.73 2.45 25.58
C GLN A 216 10.89 3.00 26.74
N LEU A 217 9.71 3.58 26.45
CA LEU A 217 8.72 3.98 27.46
C LEU A 217 7.86 2.80 27.97
N GLY A 218 8.14 1.57 27.54
CA GLY A 218 7.46 0.35 28.00
C GLY A 218 6.27 -0.08 27.14
N MET A 219 6.06 0.52 25.96
CA MET A 219 5.00 0.09 25.03
C MET A 219 5.42 -1.18 24.29
N GLU A 220 4.62 -2.24 24.39
CA GLU A 220 4.93 -3.51 23.72
C GLU A 220 4.82 -3.40 22.19
N PRO A 221 5.86 -3.81 21.44
CA PRO A 221 5.82 -3.83 19.98
C PRO A 221 4.90 -4.95 19.47
N LYS A 222 4.11 -4.65 18.43
CA LYS A 222 3.21 -5.61 17.79
C LYS A 222 3.96 -6.46 16.76
N ILE A 223 4.28 -7.70 17.10
CA ILE A 223 5.12 -8.58 16.28
C ILE A 223 4.33 -9.76 15.74
N MET A 224 4.58 -10.08 14.47
CA MET A 224 3.96 -11.19 13.75
C MET A 224 4.97 -12.33 13.57
N TRP A 225 4.46 -13.53 13.26
CA TRP A 225 5.25 -14.75 13.11
C TRP A 225 6.22 -14.65 11.92
N ALA A 226 7.52 -14.86 12.17
CA ALA A 226 8.56 -14.81 11.16
C ALA A 226 8.70 -16.18 10.46
N GLY A 227 7.64 -16.62 9.77
CA GLY A 227 7.57 -17.92 9.10
C GLY A 227 7.44 -17.85 7.58
N PRO A 228 7.24 -19.01 6.93
CA PRO A 228 6.95 -19.14 5.50
C PRO A 228 5.74 -18.31 5.05
N ASN A 229 4.79 -18.03 5.95
CA ASN A 229 3.67 -17.14 5.70
C ASN A 229 4.12 -15.73 5.25
N ALA A 230 5.18 -15.19 5.84
CA ALA A 230 5.73 -13.87 5.50
C ALA A 230 6.30 -13.86 4.07
N VAL A 231 7.00 -14.93 3.71
CA VAL A 231 7.67 -15.07 2.41
C VAL A 231 6.67 -15.36 1.30
N ILE A 232 5.83 -16.38 1.47
CA ILE A 232 4.80 -16.75 0.48
C ILE A 232 3.78 -15.62 0.35
N GLY A 233 3.32 -15.07 1.47
CA GLY A 233 2.40 -13.94 1.50
C GLY A 233 2.99 -12.71 0.82
N GLY A 234 4.24 -12.36 1.11
CA GLY A 234 4.95 -11.24 0.46
C GLY A 234 5.15 -11.43 -1.04
N LEU A 235 5.50 -12.65 -1.49
CA LEU A 235 5.66 -12.96 -2.92
C LEU A 235 4.33 -12.80 -3.68
N LEU A 236 3.26 -13.41 -3.18
CA LEU A 236 1.92 -13.30 -3.76
C LEU A 236 1.43 -11.86 -3.73
N PHE A 237 1.60 -11.19 -2.60
CA PHE A 237 1.22 -9.80 -2.43
C PHE A 237 1.94 -8.89 -3.43
N GLY A 238 3.27 -8.99 -3.51
CA GLY A 238 4.10 -8.23 -4.44
C GLY A 238 3.72 -8.44 -5.91
N PHE A 239 3.45 -9.69 -6.29
CA PHE A 239 2.97 -10.01 -7.64
C PHE A 239 1.58 -9.40 -7.91
N GLY A 240 0.66 -9.60 -6.97
CA GLY A 240 -0.74 -9.15 -7.06
C GLY A 240 -0.86 -7.63 -7.18
N ILE A 241 -0.10 -6.86 -6.39
CA ILE A 241 -0.17 -5.40 -6.45
C ILE A 241 0.28 -4.85 -7.81
N VAL A 242 1.29 -5.46 -8.45
CA VAL A 242 1.76 -5.03 -9.77
C VAL A 242 0.75 -5.38 -10.85
N LEU A 243 0.15 -6.59 -10.79
CA LEU A 243 -0.90 -7.03 -11.69
C LEU A 243 -2.16 -6.15 -11.58
N ALA A 244 -2.59 -5.84 -10.36
CA ALA A 244 -3.73 -4.97 -10.08
C ALA A 244 -3.45 -3.49 -10.44
N GLY A 245 -2.19 -3.08 -10.38
CA GLY A 245 -1.77 -1.69 -10.56
C GLY A 245 -2.06 -0.78 -9.36
N GLY A 246 -2.23 -1.36 -8.16
CA GLY A 246 -2.42 -0.65 -6.90
C GLY A 246 -2.30 -1.57 -5.67
N CYS A 247 -1.76 -1.01 -4.58
CA CYS A 247 -1.72 -1.62 -3.24
C CYS A 247 -2.95 -1.20 -2.42
N GLU A 248 -3.09 -1.66 -1.17
CA GLU A 248 -4.30 -1.41 -0.35
C GLU A 248 -4.61 0.08 -0.20
N THR A 249 -3.61 0.86 0.21
CA THR A 249 -3.75 2.32 0.30
C THR A 249 -3.92 2.95 -1.08
N GLY A 250 -3.24 2.40 -2.09
CA GLY A 250 -3.26 2.89 -3.46
C GLY A 250 -4.61 2.77 -4.17
N TRP A 251 -5.31 1.65 -4.01
CA TRP A 251 -6.65 1.50 -4.60
C TRP A 251 -7.68 2.33 -3.85
N MET A 252 -7.54 2.48 -2.53
CA MET A 252 -8.45 3.25 -1.68
C MET A 252 -8.55 4.71 -2.13
N TYR A 253 -7.43 5.45 -2.20
CA TYR A 253 -7.50 6.88 -2.58
C TYR A 253 -7.88 7.06 -4.06
N ARG A 254 -7.41 6.19 -4.96
CA ARG A 254 -7.73 6.28 -6.40
C ARG A 254 -9.18 5.93 -6.71
N ALA A 255 -9.77 5.03 -5.91
CA ALA A 255 -11.20 4.75 -5.94
C ALA A 255 -12.01 6.01 -5.62
N VAL A 256 -11.57 6.78 -4.62
CA VAL A 256 -12.20 8.03 -4.18
C VAL A 256 -12.04 9.16 -5.21
N GLU A 257 -10.93 9.21 -5.94
CA GLU A 257 -10.78 10.11 -7.10
C GLU A 257 -11.72 9.77 -8.28
N GLY A 258 -12.46 8.66 -8.22
CA GLY A 258 -13.40 8.20 -9.24
C GLY A 258 -12.80 7.26 -10.30
N GLN A 259 -11.61 6.68 -10.07
CA GLN A 259 -11.05 5.68 -10.97
C GLN A 259 -11.69 4.30 -10.74
N VAL A 260 -12.67 3.94 -11.58
CA VAL A 260 -13.50 2.72 -11.42
C VAL A 260 -12.67 1.43 -11.46
N HIS A 261 -11.52 1.44 -12.15
CA HIS A 261 -10.54 0.35 -12.13
C HIS A 261 -10.21 -0.12 -10.71
N TYR A 262 -10.05 0.81 -9.77
CA TYR A 262 -9.62 0.52 -8.40
C TYR A 262 -10.76 -0.01 -7.52
N TRP A 263 -12.02 0.15 -7.94
CA TRP A 263 -13.15 -0.49 -7.26
C TRP A 263 -13.11 -2.00 -7.46
N TRP A 264 -12.75 -2.45 -8.67
CA TRP A 264 -12.53 -3.86 -8.99
C TRP A 264 -11.32 -4.44 -8.26
N VAL A 265 -10.25 -3.65 -8.08
CA VAL A 265 -9.10 -4.05 -7.25
C VAL A 265 -9.54 -4.26 -5.80
N GLY A 266 -10.30 -3.33 -5.24
CA GLY A 266 -10.84 -3.43 -3.89
C GLY A 266 -11.73 -4.66 -3.70
N LEU A 267 -12.65 -4.90 -4.65
CA LEU A 267 -13.50 -6.10 -4.64
C LEU A 267 -12.67 -7.38 -4.67
N GLY A 268 -11.67 -7.45 -5.56
CA GLY A 268 -10.74 -8.58 -5.61
C GLY A 268 -10.01 -8.78 -4.29
N ASN A 269 -9.53 -7.71 -3.66
CA ASN A 269 -8.84 -7.78 -2.37
C ASN A 269 -9.75 -8.35 -1.26
N VAL A 270 -10.99 -7.90 -1.18
CA VAL A 270 -11.98 -8.44 -0.24
C VAL A 270 -12.19 -9.93 -0.47
N ILE A 271 -12.39 -10.35 -1.73
CA ILE A 271 -12.54 -11.77 -2.08
C ILE A 271 -11.31 -12.59 -1.68
N GLY A 272 -10.11 -12.15 -2.05
CA GLY A 272 -8.86 -12.84 -1.73
C GLY A 272 -8.60 -12.97 -0.23
N SER A 273 -8.85 -11.90 0.52
CA SER A 273 -8.71 -11.90 1.98
C SER A 273 -9.73 -12.82 2.66
N THR A 274 -10.94 -12.92 2.12
CA THR A 274 -12.02 -13.82 2.60
C THR A 274 -11.69 -15.28 2.33
N ILE A 275 -11.16 -15.59 1.14
CA ILE A 275 -10.72 -16.96 0.78
C ILE A 275 -9.65 -17.43 1.76
N LEU A 276 -8.63 -16.62 2.03
CA LEU A 276 -7.62 -17.01 3.00
C LEU A 276 -8.21 -17.19 4.40
N ALA A 277 -9.09 -16.27 4.85
CA ALA A 277 -9.71 -16.37 6.16
C ALA A 277 -10.48 -17.69 6.36
N TYR A 278 -11.07 -18.22 5.29
CA TYR A 278 -11.71 -19.54 5.28
C TYR A 278 -10.71 -20.70 5.40
N TYR A 279 -9.59 -20.66 4.66
CA TYR A 279 -8.56 -21.72 4.67
C TYR A 279 -7.50 -21.58 5.78
N TRP A 280 -7.57 -20.52 6.58
CA TRP A 280 -6.55 -20.18 7.56
C TRP A 280 -6.30 -21.29 8.57
N ASP A 281 -7.34 -21.98 9.02
CA ASP A 281 -7.21 -22.99 10.07
C ASP A 281 -6.39 -24.21 9.60
N GLY A 282 -6.41 -24.50 8.30
CA GLY A 282 -5.54 -25.52 7.69
C GLY A 282 -4.13 -25.04 7.32
N LEU A 283 -4.00 -23.76 6.94
CA LEU A 283 -2.72 -23.18 6.49
C LEU A 283 -1.85 -22.67 7.65
N SER A 284 -2.47 -22.18 8.72
CA SER A 284 -1.77 -21.49 9.80
C SER A 284 -0.80 -22.35 10.60
N PRO A 285 -1.09 -23.64 10.93
CA PRO A 285 -0.13 -24.46 11.67
C PRO A 285 1.15 -24.74 10.89
N ALA A 286 1.05 -24.89 9.57
CA ALA A 286 2.20 -25.17 8.71
C ALA A 286 3.01 -23.90 8.38
N LEU A 287 2.33 -22.76 8.21
CA LEU A 287 2.95 -21.57 7.63
C LEU A 287 3.21 -20.44 8.63
N ALA A 288 2.47 -20.35 9.74
CA ALA A 288 2.47 -19.18 10.63
C ALA A 288 2.65 -19.54 12.11
N THR A 289 1.70 -20.23 12.73
CA THR A 289 1.61 -20.34 14.20
C THR A 289 2.67 -21.23 14.84
N SER A 290 3.33 -22.10 14.06
CA SER A 290 4.45 -22.95 14.49
C SER A 290 5.81 -22.24 14.49
N TRP A 291 5.88 -21.01 13.99
CA TRP A 291 7.13 -20.26 13.85
C TRP A 291 7.24 -19.18 14.92
N ASP A 292 8.47 -18.77 15.25
CA ASP A 292 8.68 -17.81 16.33
C ASP A 292 8.34 -16.37 15.93
N LYS A 293 7.89 -15.58 16.92
CA LYS A 293 7.75 -14.12 16.82
C LYS A 293 9.06 -13.47 17.22
N ILE A 294 9.92 -13.18 16.24
CA ILE A 294 11.28 -12.69 16.50
C ILE A 294 11.29 -11.15 16.52
N ASN A 295 11.72 -10.60 17.67
CA ASN A 295 11.96 -9.17 17.89
C ASN A 295 13.46 -8.87 17.91
N LEU A 296 13.93 -8.01 17.00
CA LEU A 296 15.35 -7.64 16.94
C LEU A 296 15.81 -6.89 18.21
N LEU A 297 14.93 -6.16 18.90
CA LEU A 297 15.27 -5.50 20.17
C LEU A 297 15.45 -6.50 21.31
N ALA A 298 14.66 -7.57 21.34
CA ALA A 298 14.78 -8.60 22.38
C ALA A 298 16.01 -9.48 22.14
N THR A 299 16.34 -9.76 20.88
CA THR A 299 17.48 -10.62 20.53
C THR A 299 18.83 -9.91 20.64
N PHE A 300 18.93 -8.64 20.23
CA PHE A 300 20.20 -7.90 20.18
C PHE A 300 20.31 -6.78 21.23
N GLY A 301 19.31 -6.65 22.11
CA GLY A 301 19.17 -5.53 23.04
C GLY A 301 18.65 -4.26 22.35
N PRO A 302 18.26 -3.22 23.12
CA PRO A 302 17.59 -2.04 22.57
C PRO A 302 18.44 -1.30 21.51
N PHE A 303 19.69 -0.99 21.84
CA PHE A 303 20.59 -0.29 20.92
C PHE A 303 21.10 -1.20 19.80
N GLY A 304 21.26 -2.50 20.07
CA GLY A 304 21.67 -3.47 19.05
C GLY A 304 20.59 -3.68 17.99
N GLY A 305 19.34 -3.87 18.40
CA GLY A 305 18.19 -3.98 17.49
C GLY A 305 18.00 -2.71 16.64
N LEU A 306 18.20 -1.52 17.25
CA LEU A 306 18.19 -0.26 16.51
C LEU A 306 19.30 -0.22 15.45
N LEU A 307 20.54 -0.56 15.82
CA LEU A 307 21.68 -0.58 14.92
C LEU A 307 21.47 -1.56 13.76
N VAL A 308 20.98 -2.78 14.04
CA VAL A 308 20.68 -3.79 13.00
C VAL A 308 19.62 -3.28 12.03
N THR A 309 18.52 -2.69 12.51
CA THR A 309 17.48 -2.12 11.63
C THR A 309 18.05 -1.01 10.74
N TYR A 310 18.87 -0.11 11.29
CA TYR A 310 19.51 0.95 10.51
C TYR A 310 20.50 0.41 9.47
N LEU A 311 21.28 -0.62 9.83
CA LEU A 311 22.21 -1.28 8.93
C LEU A 311 21.46 -1.98 7.78
N LEU A 312 20.35 -2.66 8.07
CA LEU A 312 19.50 -3.27 7.04
C LEU A 312 18.84 -2.23 6.12
N LEU A 313 18.38 -1.09 6.67
CA LEU A 313 17.86 0.03 5.88
C LEU A 313 18.94 0.66 4.99
N LEU A 314 20.17 0.79 5.50
CA LEU A 314 21.32 1.29 4.73
C LEU A 314 21.68 0.32 3.59
N ILE A 315 21.72 -0.98 3.86
CA ILE A 315 21.94 -2.01 2.83
C ILE A 315 20.84 -1.91 1.77
N ALA A 316 19.57 -1.80 2.17
CA ALA A 316 18.47 -1.64 1.23
C ALA A 316 18.64 -0.38 0.36
N LEU A 317 19.07 0.75 0.96
CA LEU A 317 19.33 1.99 0.24
C LEU A 317 20.46 1.84 -0.78
N ILE A 318 21.57 1.20 -0.38
CA ILE A 318 22.72 0.92 -1.26
C ILE A 318 22.29 0.02 -2.42
N LEU A 319 21.48 -1.01 -2.17
CA LEU A 319 20.96 -1.90 -3.21
C LEU A 319 20.06 -1.16 -4.21
N VAL A 320 19.19 -0.27 -3.73
CA VAL A 320 18.33 0.56 -4.59
C VAL A 320 19.15 1.51 -5.46
N ILE A 321 20.15 2.19 -4.89
CA ILE A 321 21.04 3.09 -5.64
C ILE A 321 21.92 2.29 -6.62
N GLY A 322 22.43 1.13 -6.21
CA GLY A 322 23.20 0.24 -7.06
C GLY A 322 22.39 -0.28 -8.25
N TRP A 323 21.12 -0.61 -8.03
CA TRP A 323 20.18 -0.98 -9.08
C TRP A 323 19.94 0.16 -10.07
N GLU A 324 19.66 1.36 -9.57
CA GLU A 324 19.47 2.57 -10.40
C GLU A 324 20.67 2.80 -11.33
N LYS A 325 21.89 2.81 -10.77
CA LYS A 325 23.12 2.97 -11.54
C LYS A 325 23.31 1.87 -12.58
N ARG A 326 23.03 0.61 -12.21
CA ARG A 326 23.13 -0.55 -13.12
C ARG A 326 22.11 -0.47 -14.26
N PHE A 327 20.88 -0.03 -13.96
CA PHE A 327 19.81 0.10 -14.93
C PHE A 327 20.16 1.11 -16.03
N PHE A 328 20.57 2.33 -15.64
CA PHE A 328 20.95 3.37 -16.60
C PHE A 328 22.23 3.04 -17.35
N ARG A 329 23.22 2.39 -16.72
CA ARG A 329 24.44 1.93 -17.41
C ARG A 329 24.14 0.87 -18.48
N ARG A 330 23.19 -0.02 -18.23
CA ARG A 330 22.75 -1.02 -19.25
C ARG A 330 22.04 -0.34 -20.40
N GLN A 331 21.25 0.69 -20.13
CA GLN A 331 20.54 1.44 -21.17
C GLN A 331 21.49 2.24 -22.06
N SER A 332 22.55 2.83 -21.50
CA SER A 332 23.56 3.57 -22.27
C SER A 332 24.46 2.65 -23.13
N LEU A 333 24.59 1.37 -22.75
CA LEU A 333 25.36 0.37 -23.49
C LEU A 333 24.52 -0.38 -24.54
N ALA A 334 23.19 -0.25 -24.51
CA ALA A 334 22.33 -0.87 -25.51
C ALA A 334 22.44 -0.07 -26.82
N PRO A 335 22.75 -0.71 -27.97
CA PRO A 335 22.79 -0.01 -29.24
C PRO A 335 21.44 0.64 -29.49
N SER A 336 21.44 1.92 -29.83
CA SER A 336 20.25 2.68 -30.19
C SER A 336 19.61 2.04 -31.43
N THR A 337 18.65 1.14 -31.25
CA THR A 337 17.74 0.78 -32.32
C THR A 337 16.84 1.98 -32.56
N VAL A 338 17.34 2.91 -33.38
CA VAL A 338 16.57 3.92 -34.06
C VAL A 338 15.56 3.16 -34.91
N LYS A 339 14.34 2.98 -34.40
CA LYS A 339 13.19 2.70 -35.26
C LYS A 339 12.71 4.03 -35.83
N GLU A 340 13.49 4.55 -36.77
CA GLU A 340 12.92 5.29 -37.88
C GLU A 340 12.22 4.26 -38.75
N THR A 341 10.89 4.31 -38.75
CA THR A 341 10.13 3.83 -39.90
C THR A 341 9.10 4.91 -40.20
N ALA A 342 9.33 5.50 -41.38
CA ALA A 342 8.59 6.50 -42.14
C ALA A 342 7.06 6.40 -42.07
#